data_AF-A0A2E3KBK3-F1
#
_entry.id   AF-A0A2E3KBK3-F1
#
_cell.length_a   1.000
_cell.length_b   1.000
_cell.length_c   1.000
_cell.angle_alpha   90.00
_cell.angle_beta   90.00
_cell.angle_gamma   90.00
#
_symmetry.space_group_name_H-M   'P 1'
#
loop_
_entity.id
_entity.type
_entity.pdbx_description
1 polymer ?
#
loop_
_entity_poly.entity_id
_entity_poly.type
_entity_poly.pdbx_seq_one_letter_code
_entity_poly.pdbx_strand_id
1 'polypeptide(L)'
;MVKISINSDGTVIVADDNTTIGYAVTDAAKAELSYLFVNPAFRRRGFGTLLLKEAEKMTGSSLIPAEPISPLGRKFFNHNSRV
;
A
#
# COMPACT_ATOMS: atom_id res chain seq x y z
N MET A 1 15.54 9.33 8.00
CA MET A 1 15.42 7.85 8.01
C MET A 1 14.00 7.48 7.63
N VAL A 2 13.78 6.43 6.82
CA VAL A 2 12.42 5.96 6.50
C VAL A 2 11.85 5.19 7.70
N LYS A 3 10.60 5.47 8.05
CA LYS A 3 9.83 4.88 9.14
C LYS A 3 8.52 4.33 8.61
N ILE A 4 8.06 3.23 9.23
CA ILE A 4 6.79 2.59 8.92
C ILE A 4 5.92 2.67 10.17
N SER A 5 4.70 3.17 10.03
CA SER A 5 3.70 3.22 11.09
C SER A 5 2.49 2.37 10.69
N ILE A 6 2.02 1.56 11.62
CA ILE A 6 0.84 0.71 11.45
C ILE A 6 -0.21 1.16 12.46
N ASN A 7 -1.38 1.55 11.96
CA ASN A 7 -2.49 2.02 12.79
C ASN A 7 -3.52 0.90 12.98
N SER A 8 -4.25 0.94 14.09
CA SER A 8 -5.29 -0.06 14.42
C SER A 8 -6.49 -0.05 13.47
N ASP A 9 -6.63 0.98 12.64
CA ASP A 9 -7.69 1.12 11.64
C ASP A 9 -7.34 0.45 10.29
N GLY A 10 -6.22 -0.27 10.21
CA GLY A 10 -5.78 -0.92 8.97
C GLY A 10 -5.01 0.01 8.03
N THR A 11 -4.51 1.15 8.54
CA THR A 11 -3.65 2.06 7.77
C THR A 11 -2.17 1.76 7.98
N VAL A 12 -1.43 1.63 6.88
CA VAL A 12 0.04 1.57 6.88
C VAL A 12 0.58 2.84 6.26
N ILE A 13 1.52 3.50 6.93
CA ILE A 13 2.14 4.76 6.49
C ILE A 13 3.65 4.57 6.37
N VAL A 14 4.22 5.01 5.25
CA VAL A 14 5.67 5.14 5.06
C VAL A 14 6.02 6.63 5.00
N ALA A 15 6.93 7.07 5.86
CA ALA A 15 7.36 8.47 5.93
C ALA A 15 8.86 8.57 6.22
N ASP A 16 9.46 9.73 5.94
CA ASP A 16 10.75 10.11 6.51
C ASP A 16 10.58 11.25 7.53
N ASP A 17 11.68 11.87 7.95
CA ASP A 17 11.65 12.91 8.97
C ASP A 17 11.02 14.23 8.48
N ASN A 18 10.79 14.37 7.17
CA ASN A 18 10.30 15.60 6.54
C ASN A 18 8.93 15.43 5.86
N THR A 19 8.59 14.23 5.39
CA THR A 19 7.37 14.03 4.60
C THR A 19 6.81 12.61 4.64
N THR A 20 5.50 12.51 4.40
CA THR A 20 4.83 11.24 4.09
C THR A 20 5.17 10.84 2.65
N ILE A 21 5.78 9.66 2.52
CA ILE A 21 6.15 9.07 1.23
C ILE A 21 4.94 8.39 0.58
N GLY A 22 4.12 7.71 1.39
CA GLY A 22 2.91 7.05 0.93
C GLY A 22 2.16 6.34 2.06
N TYR A 23 0.97 5.87 1.74
CA TYR A 23 0.13 5.12 2.68
C TYR A 23 -0.79 4.14 1.95
N ALA A 24 -1.19 3.10 2.68
CA ALA A 24 -2.14 2.06 2.27
C ALA A 24 -3.23 1.95 3.33
N VAL A 25 -4.46 1.67 2.88
CA VAL A 25 -5.61 1.43 3.76
C VAL A 25 -6.23 0.10 3.36
N THR A 26 -6.53 -0.75 4.34
CA THR A 26 -7.09 -2.09 4.13
C THR A 26 -8.48 -2.23 4.71
N ASP A 27 -9.34 -3.01 4.05
CA ASP A 27 -10.53 -3.62 4.66
C ASP A 27 -10.19 -5.08 4.99
N ALA A 28 -9.81 -5.32 6.25
CA ALA A 28 -9.40 -6.65 6.70
C ALA A 28 -10.53 -7.68 6.63
N ALA A 29 -11.80 -7.25 6.77
CA ALA A 29 -12.95 -8.15 6.69
C ALA A 29 -13.17 -8.69 5.27
N LYS A 30 -12.72 -7.93 4.26
CA LYS A 30 -12.81 -8.32 2.84
C LYS A 30 -11.49 -8.76 2.21
N ALA A 31 -10.40 -8.69 2.96
CA ALA A 31 -9.04 -8.86 2.43
C ALA A 31 -8.75 -7.93 1.23
N GLU A 32 -9.19 -6.68 1.33
CA GLU A 32 -9.06 -5.70 0.26
C GLU A 32 -8.04 -4.60 0.61
N LEU A 33 -7.24 -4.20 -0.37
CA LEU A 33 -6.52 -2.95 -0.37
C LEU A 33 -7.45 -1.85 -0.89
N SER A 34 -8.09 -1.13 0.03
CA SER A 34 -9.07 -0.09 -0.26
C SER A 34 -8.44 1.17 -0.87
N TYR A 35 -7.22 1.51 -0.45
CA TYR A 35 -6.51 2.67 -0.97
C TYR A 35 -5.00 2.47 -0.95
N LEU A 36 -4.32 2.94 -1.99
CA LEU A 36 -2.86 2.97 -2.07
C LEU A 36 -2.40 4.27 -2.74
N PHE A 37 -1.60 5.04 -2.02
CA PHE A 37 -1.01 6.27 -2.54
C PHE A 37 0.48 6.31 -2.26
N VAL A 38 1.23 6.73 -3.28
CA VAL A 38 2.63 7.09 -3.18
C VAL A 38 2.80 8.47 -3.80
N ASN A 39 3.43 9.36 -3.04
CA ASN A 39 3.76 10.71 -3.48
C ASN A 39 4.57 10.63 -4.81
N PRO A 40 4.18 11.38 -5.86
CA PRO A 40 4.84 11.35 -7.16
C PRO A 40 6.37 11.43 -7.12
N ALA A 41 6.94 12.24 -6.23
CA ALA A 41 8.40 12.39 -6.09
C ALA A 41 9.12 11.08 -5.73
N PHE A 42 8.40 10.13 -5.13
CA PHE A 42 8.90 8.85 -4.63
C PHE A 42 8.40 7.64 -5.42
N ARG A 43 7.60 7.85 -6.48
CA ARG A 43 7.11 6.74 -7.32
C ARG A 43 8.24 6.02 -8.03
N ARG A 44 8.01 4.74 -8.36
CA ARG A 44 8.95 3.83 -9.03
C ARG A 44 10.24 3.54 -8.24
N ARG A 45 10.21 3.77 -6.92
CA ARG A 45 11.29 3.43 -5.97
C ARG A 45 10.95 2.25 -5.05
N GLY A 46 9.88 1.50 -5.34
CA GLY A 46 9.47 0.33 -4.56
C GLY A 46 8.49 0.58 -3.40
N PHE A 47 8.19 1.83 -3.05
CA PHE A 47 7.30 2.14 -1.90
C PHE A 47 5.88 1.59 -2.02
N GLY A 48 5.31 1.49 -3.23
CA GLY A 48 3.99 0.87 -3.40
C GLY A 48 4.00 -0.62 -3.05
N THR A 49 5.04 -1.35 -3.45
CA THR A 49 5.21 -2.77 -3.10
C THR A 49 5.53 -2.93 -1.62
N LEU A 50 6.31 -2.02 -1.02
CA LEU A 50 6.56 -2.02 0.42
C LEU A 50 5.25 -1.85 1.21
N LEU A 51 4.45 -0.85 0.85
CA LEU A 51 3.15 -0.60 1.49
C LEU A 51 2.21 -1.81 1.38
N LEU A 52 2.11 -2.43 0.20
CA LEU A 52 1.31 -3.65 0.02
C LEU A 52 1.80 -4.79 0.92
N LYS A 53 3.12 -5.05 0.96
CA LYS A 53 3.68 -6.13 1.78
C LYS A 53 3.45 -5.93 3.27
N GLU A 54 3.64 -4.71 3.77
CA GLU A 54 3.39 -4.42 5.18
C GLU A 54 1.90 -4.50 5.52
N ALA A 55 1.03 -4.10 4.59
CA ALA A 55 -0.42 -4.25 4.73
C ALA A 55 -0.83 -5.74 4.80
N GLU A 56 -0.33 -6.58 3.88
CA GLU A 56 -0.59 -8.03 3.87
C GLU A 56 -0.04 -8.73 5.12
N LYS A 57 1.14 -8.31 5.59
CA LYS A 57 1.74 -8.81 6.84
C LYS A 57 0.90 -8.43 8.06
N MET A 58 0.37 -7.20 8.09
CA MET A 58 -0.51 -6.74 9.15
C MET A 58 -1.85 -7.49 9.16
N THR A 59 -2.45 -7.74 7.99
CA THR A 59 -3.73 -8.46 7.89
C THR A 59 -3.59 -9.97 7.99
N GLY A 60 -2.39 -10.51 7.78
CA GLY A 60 -2.14 -11.95 7.73
C GLY A 60 -2.71 -12.62 6.48
N SER A 61 -2.99 -11.86 5.43
CA SER A 61 -3.64 -12.32 4.20
C SER A 61 -3.12 -11.57 2.98
N SER A 62 -3.14 -12.22 1.82
CA SER A 62 -2.92 -11.51 0.54
C SER A 62 -4.10 -10.59 0.25
N LEU A 63 -3.81 -9.38 -0.20
CA LEU A 63 -4.83 -8.36 -0.45
C LEU A 63 -5.13 -8.22 -1.93
N ILE A 64 -6.41 -8.14 -2.27
CA ILE A 64 -6.88 -7.79 -3.62
C ILE A 64 -7.23 -6.30 -3.70
N PRO A 65 -7.11 -5.63 -4.86
CA PRO A 65 -7.55 -4.25 -4.98
C PRO A 65 -9.07 -4.15 -4.84
N ALA A 66 -9.55 -3.21 -4.01
CA ALA A 66 -10.97 -2.87 -3.98
C ALA A 66 -11.40 -2.24 -5.32
N GLU A 67 -12.62 -2.54 -5.75
CA GLU A 67 -13.23 -1.88 -6.91
C GLU A 67 -13.95 -0.57 -6.49
N PRO A 68 -13.96 0.47 -7.36
CA PRO A 68 -13.33 0.51 -8.67
C PRO A 68 -11.81 0.73 -8.61
N ILE A 69 -11.04 -0.03 -9.39
CA ILE A 69 -9.58 0.12 -9.46
C ILE A 69 -9.13 1.19 -10.47
N SER A 70 -8.27 2.11 -10.01
CA SER A 70 -7.68 3.15 -10.89
C SER A 70 -6.80 2.57 -12.00
N PRO A 71 -6.62 3.26 -13.15
CA PRO A 71 -5.72 2.80 -14.21
C PRO A 71 -4.29 2.55 -13.74
N LEU A 72 -3.79 3.37 -12.79
CA LEU A 72 -2.48 3.20 -12.21
C LEU A 72 -2.43 2.00 -11.26
N GLY A 73 -3.47 1.81 -10.43
CA GLY A 73 -3.63 0.63 -9.58
C GLY A 73 -3.63 -0.65 -10.41
N ARG A 74 -4.36 -0.68 -11.52
CA ARG A 74 -4.40 -1.83 -12.45
C ARG A 74 -3.01 -2.16 -13.00
N LYS A 75 -2.24 -1.15 -13.42
CA LYS A 75 -0.85 -1.34 -13.88
C LYS A 75 0.07 -1.85 -12.76
N PHE A 76 -0.12 -1.35 -11.54
CA PHE A 76 0.64 -1.75 -10.35
C PHE A 76 0.36 -3.22 -9.99
N PHE A 77 -0.91 -3.61 -9.90
CA PHE A 77 -1.29 -4.99 -9.60
C PHE A 77 -0.90 -5.96 -10.72
N ASN A 78 -1.04 -5.59 -12.00
CA ASN A 78 -0.59 -6.44 -13.12
C ASN A 78 0.93 -6.66 -13.13
N HIS A 79 1.72 -5.75 -12.55
CA HIS A 79 3.17 -5.93 -12.37
C HIS A 79 3.51 -6.76 -11.14
N ASN A 80 2.76 -6.59 -10.05
CA ASN A 80 3.01 -7.28 -8.78
C ASN A 80 2.28 -8.62 -8.63
N SER A 81 1.34 -8.98 -9.51
CA SER A 81 0.64 -10.28 -9.54
C SER A 81 1.51 -11.44 -10.02
N ARG A 82 2.84 -11.26 -10.00
CA ARG A 82 3.86 -12.26 -10.37
C ARG A 82 4.80 -12.58 -9.20
N VAL A 83 4.38 -12.31 -7.97
CA VAL A 83 5.10 -12.72 -6.75
C VAL A 83 4.27 -13.74 -5.99
#